data_AF-A0A7C5N3L0-F1
#
_entry.id   AF-A0A7C5N3L0-F1
#
_cell.length_a   1.000
_cell.length_b   1.000
_cell.length_c   1.000
_cell.angle_alpha   90.00
_cell.angle_beta   90.00
_cell.angle_gamma   90.00
#
_symmetry.space_group_name_H-M   'P 1'
#
loop_
_entity.id
_entity.type
_entity.pdbx_description
1 polymer ?
#
loop_
_entity_poly.entity_id
_entity_poly.type
_entity_poly.pdbx_seq_one_letter_code
_entity_poly.pdbx_strand_id
1 'polypeptide(L)'
;MLAPDVRFEGFTHQDWTRFLALFEPLRPEGRPRDPNRPQGLVVALHGEGKLLKLLHSKAGRLRLDDVAPDWPISSAELARRHDASWAIKLEARALDQVMETLGLRLRRQDDHTTQWLLFLSALREQSERGGIELWPARLSGVPVPTKAMIDTTLDQVCPPGQTMLLGLFDRQSLWTAIALRRGYEGFDHILGPDEMRDRLGLLSGDFRRDHRHLARAVSDQLGPLSLGCFAEYETFRKLEVDP
;
A
#
# COMPACT_ATOMS: atom_id res chain seq x y z
N MET A 1 -2.73 -3.58 16.09
CA MET A 1 -1.95 -3.96 14.91
C MET A 1 -0.49 -3.61 15.14
N LEU A 2 -0.15 -2.35 15.40
CA LEU A 2 1.15 -1.97 15.97
C LEU A 2 1.03 -1.78 17.49
N ALA A 3 2.06 -2.13 18.24
CA ALA A 3 2.16 -1.82 19.66
C ALA A 3 2.43 -0.31 19.87
N PRO A 4 2.06 0.28 21.03
CA PRO A 4 2.30 1.70 21.31
C PRO A 4 3.78 2.11 21.24
N ASP A 5 4.68 1.19 21.54
CA ASP A 5 6.13 1.36 21.60
C ASP A 5 6.85 0.67 20.42
N VAL A 6 6.17 0.53 19.28
CA VAL A 6 6.71 -0.12 18.09
C VAL A 6 8.07 0.47 17.68
N ARG A 7 9.06 -0.40 17.52
CA ARG A 7 10.37 -0.05 17.00
C ARG A 7 10.40 -0.23 15.49
N PHE A 8 10.92 0.78 14.80
CA PHE A 8 11.07 0.78 13.36
C PHE A 8 12.54 1.03 13.00
N GLU A 9 13.23 0.00 12.52
CA GLU A 9 14.69 -0.02 12.37
C GLU A 9 15.12 -0.65 11.03
N GLY A 10 16.34 -0.39 10.57
CA GLY A 10 16.94 -1.08 9.42
C GLY A 10 16.41 -0.70 8.04
N PHE A 11 15.91 0.53 7.86
CA PHE A 11 15.51 1.05 6.54
C PHE A 11 16.39 2.23 6.11
N THR A 12 17.06 2.09 4.96
CA THR A 12 17.67 3.23 4.28
C THR A 12 16.66 3.94 3.37
N HIS A 13 17.03 5.13 2.87
CA HIS A 13 16.25 5.82 1.84
C HIS A 13 16.02 4.95 0.59
N GLN A 14 17.03 4.16 0.19
CA GLN A 14 16.91 3.27 -0.96
C GLN A 14 15.91 2.14 -0.68
N ASP A 15 15.88 1.62 0.55
CA ASP A 15 14.95 0.54 0.93
C ASP A 15 13.51 1.01 0.93
N TRP A 16 13.25 2.23 1.40
CA TRP A 16 11.93 2.85 1.27
C TRP A 16 11.51 3.00 -0.18
N THR A 17 12.42 3.46 -1.04
CA THR A 17 12.14 3.61 -2.47
C THR A 17 11.80 2.24 -3.10
N ARG A 18 12.56 1.19 -2.76
CA ARG A 18 12.30 -0.18 -3.23
C ARG A 18 10.98 -0.74 -2.71
N PHE A 19 10.70 -0.58 -1.42
CA PHE A 19 9.44 -1.03 -0.82
C PHE A 19 8.23 -0.36 -1.47
N LEU A 20 8.27 0.95 -1.65
CA LEU A 20 7.21 1.69 -2.34
C LEU A 20 7.08 1.29 -3.81
N ALA A 21 8.18 0.93 -4.47
CA ALA A 21 8.17 0.45 -5.86
C ALA A 21 7.42 -0.88 -6.04
N LEU A 22 7.20 -1.68 -4.98
CA LEU A 22 6.31 -2.86 -5.03
C LEU A 22 4.86 -2.48 -5.31
N PHE A 23 4.44 -1.28 -4.92
CA PHE A 23 3.08 -0.83 -5.16
C PHE A 23 2.95 -0.06 -6.49
N GLU A 24 4.04 0.12 -7.24
CA GLU A 24 3.97 0.66 -8.61
C GLU A 24 3.34 -0.37 -9.56
N PRO A 25 2.50 0.04 -10.52
CA PRO A 25 1.93 -0.86 -11.53
C PRO A 25 3.01 -1.61 -12.33
N LEU A 26 2.73 -2.85 -12.73
CA LEU A 26 3.67 -3.66 -13.50
C LEU A 26 4.03 -3.04 -14.86
N ARG A 27 5.33 -2.98 -15.11
CA ARG A 27 5.92 -2.62 -16.40
C ARG A 27 6.18 -3.94 -17.15
N PRO A 28 5.57 -4.19 -18.32
CA PRO A 28 6.00 -5.31 -19.16
C PRO A 28 7.44 -5.05 -19.61
N GLU A 29 8.37 -5.92 -19.21
CA GLU A 29 9.79 -5.79 -19.54
C GLU A 29 10.06 -6.05 -21.04
N GLY A 30 11.02 -5.33 -21.60
CA GLY A 30 11.57 -5.60 -22.93
C GLY A 30 10.94 -4.85 -24.11
N ARG A 31 9.88 -4.05 -23.91
CA ARG A 31 9.42 -3.10 -24.93
C ARG A 31 9.95 -1.70 -24.61
N PRO A 32 10.57 -0.98 -25.57
CA PRO A 32 10.79 0.46 -25.39
C PRO A 32 9.45 1.08 -24.97
N ARG A 33 9.52 1.98 -23.97
CA ARG A 33 8.37 2.68 -23.40
C ARG A 33 7.46 3.12 -24.53
N ASP A 34 6.23 2.59 -24.57
CA ASP A 34 5.22 3.16 -25.44
C ASP A 34 5.04 4.61 -24.98
N PRO A 35 5.43 5.61 -25.80
CA PRO A 35 5.31 7.01 -25.43
C PRO A 35 3.87 7.40 -25.11
N ASN A 36 2.90 6.62 -25.60
CA ASN A 36 1.47 6.86 -25.51
C ASN A 36 0.79 6.08 -24.37
N ARG A 37 1.53 5.49 -23.42
CA ARG A 37 0.92 4.77 -22.29
C ARG A 37 0.52 5.74 -21.16
N PRO A 38 -0.70 5.62 -20.59
CA PRO A 38 -1.19 6.49 -19.53
C PRO A 38 -0.30 6.52 -18.29
N GLN A 39 -0.04 7.71 -17.75
CA GLN A 39 0.89 7.95 -16.66
C GLN A 39 0.39 8.97 -15.65
N GLY A 40 0.58 8.65 -14.37
CA GLY A 40 0.34 9.58 -13.28
C GLY A 40 -1.08 9.51 -12.74
N LEU A 41 -1.45 10.53 -11.98
CA LEU A 41 -2.71 10.64 -11.26
C LEU A 41 -3.37 11.95 -11.67
N VAL A 42 -4.61 11.87 -12.13
CA VAL A 42 -5.48 13.03 -12.31
C VAL A 42 -6.44 13.15 -11.13
N VAL A 43 -6.57 14.34 -10.55
CA VAL A 43 -7.48 14.64 -9.45
C VAL A 43 -8.43 15.75 -9.90
N ALA A 44 -9.73 15.44 -9.92
CA ALA A 44 -10.81 16.38 -10.16
C ALA A 44 -11.52 16.69 -8.85
N LEU A 45 -11.48 17.94 -8.42
CA LEU A 45 -12.27 18.45 -7.30
C LEU A 45 -13.52 19.12 -7.86
N HIS A 46 -14.70 18.76 -7.36
CA HIS A 46 -15.97 19.35 -7.78
C HIS A 46 -16.85 19.73 -6.61
N GLY A 47 -17.75 20.69 -6.80
CA GLY A 47 -18.72 21.12 -5.80
C GLY A 47 -19.92 21.76 -6.49
N GLU A 48 -21.12 21.58 -5.92
CA GLU A 48 -22.36 22.13 -6.48
C GLU A 48 -22.59 21.77 -7.96
N GLY A 49 -22.18 20.55 -8.36
CA GLY A 49 -22.30 20.06 -9.73
C GLY A 49 -21.27 20.63 -10.71
N LYS A 50 -20.29 21.44 -10.27
CA LYS A 50 -19.28 22.06 -11.13
C LYS A 50 -17.87 21.60 -10.78
N LEU A 51 -17.01 21.51 -11.79
CA LEU A 51 -15.59 21.27 -11.62
C LEU A 51 -14.90 22.52 -11.05
N LEU A 52 -14.19 22.38 -9.94
CA LEU A 52 -13.50 23.46 -9.22
C LEU A 52 -11.99 23.44 -9.46
N LYS A 53 -11.38 22.26 -9.47
CA LYS A 53 -9.94 22.08 -9.71
C LYS A 53 -9.66 20.80 -10.47
N LEU A 54 -8.64 20.85 -11.31
CA LEU A 54 -8.12 19.71 -12.04
C LEU A 54 -6.60 19.70 -11.95
N LEU A 55 -6.03 18.60 -11.46
CA LEU A 55 -4.60 18.45 -11.21
C LEU A 55 -4.12 17.15 -11.84
N HIS A 56 -2.94 17.17 -12.45
CA HIS A 56 -2.24 15.99 -12.95
C HIS A 56 -0.87 15.90 -12.27
N SER A 57 -0.53 14.75 -11.70
CA SER A 57 0.71 14.61 -10.91
C SER A 57 2.00 14.90 -11.70
N LYS A 58 1.97 14.78 -13.03
CA LYS A 58 3.12 15.09 -13.90
C LYS A 58 3.02 16.43 -14.63
N ALA A 59 1.81 16.86 -14.98
CA ALA A 59 1.61 18.07 -15.79
C ALA A 59 1.24 19.29 -14.93
N GLY A 60 1.00 19.09 -13.63
CA GLY A 60 0.58 20.13 -12.71
C GLY A 60 -0.91 20.45 -12.89
N ARG A 61 -1.25 21.74 -12.80
CA ARG A 61 -2.65 22.19 -12.91
C ARG A 61 -3.12 22.15 -14.36
N LEU A 62 -4.22 21.47 -14.60
CA LEU A 62 -4.86 21.38 -15.91
C LEU A 62 -5.95 22.45 -16.07
N ARG A 63 -6.37 22.70 -17.31
CA ARG A 63 -7.44 23.66 -17.60
C ARG A 63 -8.79 23.01 -17.34
N LEU A 64 -9.70 23.75 -16.71
CA LEU A 64 -11.05 23.24 -16.45
C LEU A 64 -11.83 23.05 -17.76
N ASP A 65 -11.57 23.90 -18.75
CA ASP A 65 -12.21 23.86 -20.08
C ASP A 65 -12.02 22.52 -20.81
N ASP A 66 -10.96 21.77 -20.47
CA ASP A 66 -10.64 20.48 -21.08
C ASP A 66 -11.71 19.40 -20.76
N VAL A 67 -12.46 19.59 -19.66
CA VAL A 67 -13.43 18.63 -19.14
C VAL A 67 -14.80 19.24 -18.85
N ALA A 68 -14.86 20.55 -18.56
CA ALA A 68 -16.08 21.25 -18.17
C ALA A 68 -17.29 21.06 -19.11
N PRO A 69 -17.14 20.99 -20.46
CA PRO A 69 -18.29 20.81 -21.36
C PRO A 69 -19.05 19.50 -21.15
N ASP A 70 -18.35 18.43 -20.76
CA ASP A 70 -18.92 17.08 -20.60
C ASP A 70 -19.13 16.72 -19.13
N TRP A 71 -18.91 17.66 -18.21
CA TRP A 71 -19.03 17.41 -16.78
C TRP A 71 -20.51 17.19 -16.39
N PRO A 72 -20.84 16.16 -15.58
CA PRO A 72 -19.95 15.22 -14.91
C PRO A 72 -19.56 14.01 -15.78
N ILE A 73 -18.25 13.70 -15.81
CA ILE A 73 -17.72 12.45 -16.40
C ILE A 73 -17.30 11.47 -15.31
N SER A 74 -17.16 10.18 -15.64
CA SER A 74 -16.61 9.18 -14.71
C SER A 74 -15.11 9.37 -14.47
N SER A 75 -14.60 8.82 -13.37
CA SER A 75 -13.16 8.79 -13.07
C SER A 75 -12.38 8.00 -14.13
N ALA A 76 -12.94 6.92 -14.67
CA ALA A 76 -12.34 6.18 -15.79
C ALA A 76 -12.21 7.05 -17.06
N GLU A 77 -13.24 7.84 -17.37
CA GLU A 77 -13.19 8.75 -18.50
C GLU A 77 -12.20 9.89 -18.27
N LEU A 78 -12.12 10.39 -17.04
CA LEU A 78 -11.14 11.40 -16.63
C LEU A 78 -9.71 10.89 -16.81
N ALA A 79 -9.43 9.65 -16.38
CA ALA A 79 -8.15 8.99 -16.59
C ALA A 79 -7.81 8.89 -18.09
N ARG A 80 -8.77 8.43 -18.90
CA ARG A 80 -8.60 8.26 -20.36
C ARG A 80 -8.30 9.58 -21.06
N ARG A 81 -9.00 10.66 -20.74
CA ARG A 81 -8.83 11.98 -21.39
C ARG A 81 -7.48 12.62 -21.11
N HIS A 82 -6.93 12.38 -19.93
CA HIS A 82 -5.66 12.98 -19.52
C HIS A 82 -4.48 12.02 -19.60
N ASP A 83 -4.66 10.87 -20.25
CA ASP A 83 -3.65 9.82 -20.35
C ASP A 83 -3.03 9.53 -18.97
N ALA A 84 -3.88 9.36 -17.95
CA ALA A 84 -3.47 9.11 -16.56
C ALA A 84 -3.72 7.63 -16.19
N SER A 85 -2.81 7.04 -15.41
CA SER A 85 -2.98 5.67 -14.92
C SER A 85 -4.01 5.58 -13.79
N TRP A 86 -4.20 6.68 -13.07
CA TRP A 86 -5.13 6.81 -11.95
C TRP A 86 -5.98 8.06 -12.11
N ALA A 87 -7.23 8.00 -11.66
CA ALA A 87 -8.08 9.16 -11.52
C ALA A 87 -8.82 9.16 -10.19
N ILE A 88 -8.92 10.34 -9.58
CA ILE A 88 -9.70 10.58 -8.39
C ILE A 88 -10.67 11.71 -8.68
N LYS A 89 -11.98 11.48 -8.46
CA LYS A 89 -12.97 12.54 -8.34
C LYS A 89 -13.33 12.70 -6.87
N LEU A 90 -13.24 13.93 -6.39
CA LEU A 90 -13.54 14.32 -5.02
C LEU A 90 -14.59 15.42 -5.04
N GLU A 91 -15.70 15.19 -4.36
CA GLU A 91 -16.61 16.26 -3.98
C GLU A 91 -15.92 17.13 -2.90
N ALA A 92 -16.11 18.45 -2.98
CA ALA A 92 -15.36 19.42 -2.19
C ALA A 92 -15.49 19.21 -0.68
N ARG A 93 -16.64 18.71 -0.22
CA ARG A 93 -16.94 18.44 1.18
C ARG A 93 -16.80 16.96 1.54
N ALA A 94 -16.44 16.08 0.60
CA ALA A 94 -16.34 14.65 0.87
C ALA A 94 -15.33 14.37 1.98
N LEU A 95 -14.14 14.99 1.91
CA LEU A 95 -13.11 14.83 2.94
C LEU A 95 -13.55 15.38 4.30
N ASP A 96 -14.24 16.53 4.33
CA ASP A 96 -14.78 17.09 5.57
C ASP A 96 -15.78 16.12 6.21
N GLN A 97 -16.66 15.52 5.41
CA GLN A 97 -17.63 14.54 5.88
C GLN A 97 -16.96 13.23 6.36
N VAL A 98 -15.87 12.79 5.71
CA VAL A 98 -15.06 11.67 6.21
C VAL A 98 -14.52 12.01 7.60
N MET A 99 -13.94 13.19 7.76
CA MET A 99 -13.34 13.62 9.02
C MET A 99 -14.38 13.83 10.12
N GLU A 100 -15.55 14.37 9.79
CA GLU A 100 -16.68 14.51 10.71
C GLU A 100 -17.18 13.13 11.18
N THR A 101 -17.36 12.20 10.24
CA THR A 101 -17.77 10.82 10.55
C THR A 101 -16.74 10.12 11.42
N LEU A 102 -15.45 10.30 11.12
CA LEU A 102 -14.37 9.77 11.93
C LEU A 102 -14.40 10.36 13.35
N GLY A 103 -14.51 11.69 13.47
CA GLY A 103 -14.55 12.38 14.77
C GLY A 103 -15.73 11.96 15.65
N LEU A 104 -16.88 11.66 15.06
CA LEU A 104 -18.05 11.16 15.78
C LEU A 104 -17.89 9.72 16.30
N ARG A 105 -17.09 8.90 15.62
CA ARG A 105 -16.92 7.46 15.93
C ARG A 105 -15.68 7.17 16.77
N LEU A 106 -14.65 8.01 16.66
CA LEU A 106 -13.35 7.84 17.31
C LEU A 106 -13.46 7.99 18.84
N ARG A 107 -12.90 7.04 19.58
CA ARG A 107 -12.77 7.10 21.04
C ARG A 107 -11.31 7.19 21.43
N ARG A 108 -11.01 7.83 22.57
CA ARG A 108 -9.64 7.97 23.09
C ARG A 108 -8.95 6.63 23.36
N GLN A 109 -9.73 5.59 23.63
CA GLN A 109 -9.25 4.24 23.93
C GLN A 109 -9.11 3.35 22.69
N ASP A 110 -9.48 3.84 21.51
CA ASP A 110 -9.40 3.05 20.28
C ASP A 110 -7.94 2.86 19.87
N ASP A 111 -7.55 1.60 19.66
CA ASP A 111 -6.23 1.26 19.14
C ASP A 111 -6.08 1.70 17.67
N HIS A 112 -4.84 1.82 17.19
CA HIS A 112 -4.58 2.25 15.81
C HIS A 112 -5.29 1.40 14.75
N THR A 113 -5.47 0.09 14.98
CA THR A 113 -6.22 -0.78 14.07
C THR A 113 -7.64 -0.29 13.91
N THR A 114 -8.30 -0.01 15.03
CA THR A 114 -9.67 0.47 15.10
C THR A 114 -9.79 1.82 14.43
N GLN A 115 -8.84 2.74 14.70
CA GLN A 115 -8.81 4.06 14.07
C GLN A 115 -8.70 3.95 12.54
N TRP A 116 -7.81 3.08 12.02
CA TRP A 116 -7.67 2.83 10.58
C TRP A 116 -8.93 2.20 9.96
N LEU A 117 -9.53 1.22 10.62
CA LEU A 117 -10.77 0.59 10.15
C LEU A 117 -11.93 1.58 10.10
N LEU A 118 -12.05 2.45 11.10
CA LEU A 118 -13.05 3.52 11.12
C LEU A 118 -12.83 4.50 9.97
N PHE A 119 -11.59 4.90 9.72
CA PHE A 119 -11.24 5.78 8.61
C PHE A 119 -11.55 5.15 7.24
N LEU A 120 -11.14 3.90 7.02
CA LEU A 120 -11.45 3.16 5.78
C LEU A 120 -12.96 2.99 5.58
N SER A 121 -13.70 2.74 6.65
CA SER A 121 -15.16 2.64 6.61
C SER A 121 -15.80 3.97 6.24
N ALA A 122 -15.32 5.09 6.78
CA ALA A 122 -15.81 6.43 6.45
C ALA A 122 -15.49 6.82 5.00
N LEU A 123 -14.30 6.51 4.50
CA LEU A 123 -13.94 6.68 3.09
C LEU A 123 -14.84 5.87 2.16
N ARG A 124 -15.12 4.61 2.51
CA ARG A 124 -16.01 3.75 1.74
C ARG A 124 -17.44 4.29 1.71
N GLU A 125 -17.97 4.71 2.86
CA GLU A 125 -19.29 5.33 2.97
C GLU A 125 -19.42 6.56 2.06
N GLN A 126 -18.36 7.38 1.98
CA GLN A 126 -18.32 8.52 1.05
C GLN A 126 -18.17 8.11 -0.41
N SER A 127 -17.48 7.01 -0.69
CA SER A 127 -17.39 6.46 -2.04
C SER A 127 -18.73 5.90 -2.53
N GLU A 128 -19.44 5.16 -1.69
CA GLU A 128 -20.78 4.62 -1.97
C GLU A 128 -21.83 5.72 -2.17
N ARG A 129 -21.67 6.86 -1.47
CA ARG A 129 -22.48 8.08 -1.67
C ARG A 129 -22.10 8.90 -2.89
N GLY A 130 -21.04 8.52 -3.62
CA GLY A 130 -20.56 9.23 -4.80
C GLY A 130 -19.74 10.50 -4.51
N GLY A 131 -19.38 10.75 -3.25
CA GLY A 131 -18.49 11.86 -2.87
C GLY A 131 -17.03 11.60 -3.22
N ILE A 132 -16.63 10.32 -3.36
CA ILE A 132 -15.28 9.91 -3.77
C ILE A 132 -15.39 8.83 -4.84
N GLU A 133 -14.82 9.08 -6.01
CA GLU A 133 -14.70 8.10 -7.09
C GLU A 133 -13.23 7.87 -7.42
N LEU A 134 -12.78 6.61 -7.39
CA LEU A 134 -11.40 6.23 -7.70
C LEU A 134 -11.38 5.30 -8.91
N TRP A 135 -10.43 5.56 -9.82
CA TRP A 135 -10.07 4.65 -10.89
C TRP A 135 -8.56 4.35 -10.86
N PRO A 136 -8.15 3.07 -11.01
CA PRO A 136 -8.99 1.87 -11.02
C PRO A 136 -9.58 1.56 -9.63
N ALA A 137 -10.84 1.11 -9.60
CA ALA A 137 -11.57 0.79 -8.37
C ALA A 137 -11.22 -0.61 -7.82
N ARG A 138 -9.92 -0.92 -7.68
CA ARG A 138 -9.42 -2.29 -7.40
C ARG A 138 -9.96 -2.93 -6.12
N LEU A 139 -10.41 -2.12 -5.15
CA LEU A 139 -10.89 -2.57 -3.85
C LEU A 139 -12.40 -2.40 -3.65
N SER A 140 -13.16 -2.01 -4.67
CA SER A 140 -14.60 -1.72 -4.54
C SER A 140 -15.44 -2.93 -4.12
N GLY A 141 -15.02 -4.15 -4.49
CA GLY A 141 -15.71 -5.39 -4.15
C GLY A 141 -15.27 -6.06 -2.85
N VAL A 142 -14.21 -5.57 -2.20
CA VAL A 142 -13.65 -6.21 -1.00
C VAL A 142 -14.31 -5.61 0.24
N PRO A 143 -14.97 -6.40 1.11
CA PRO A 143 -15.55 -5.87 2.35
C PRO A 143 -14.46 -5.31 3.26
N VAL A 144 -14.76 -4.24 4.01
CA VAL A 144 -13.84 -3.74 5.04
C VAL A 144 -13.77 -4.80 6.15
N PRO A 145 -12.58 -5.34 6.47
CA PRO A 145 -12.46 -6.38 7.48
C PRO A 145 -12.83 -5.83 8.85
N THR A 146 -13.40 -6.67 9.71
CA THR A 146 -13.67 -6.31 11.11
C THR A 146 -12.39 -6.46 11.94
N LYS A 147 -12.32 -5.75 13.07
CA LYS A 147 -11.20 -5.91 14.02
C LYS A 147 -11.02 -7.37 14.44
N ALA A 148 -12.11 -8.06 14.77
CA ALA A 148 -12.10 -9.47 15.15
C ALA A 148 -11.52 -10.38 14.05
N MET A 149 -11.84 -10.09 12.77
CA MET A 149 -11.27 -10.82 11.64
C MET A 149 -9.77 -10.59 11.52
N ILE A 150 -9.30 -9.34 11.67
CA ILE A 150 -7.88 -9.01 11.66
C ILE A 150 -7.16 -9.72 12.81
N ASP A 151 -7.67 -9.58 14.04
CA ASP A 151 -7.05 -10.17 15.23
C ASP A 151 -6.97 -11.70 15.09
N THR A 152 -8.07 -12.35 14.68
CA THR A 152 -8.11 -13.81 14.47
C THR A 152 -7.13 -14.25 13.37
N THR A 153 -7.08 -13.52 12.26
CA THR A 153 -6.16 -13.84 11.14
C THR A 153 -4.71 -13.68 11.59
N LEU A 154 -4.39 -12.61 12.31
CA LEU A 154 -3.07 -12.40 12.87
C LEU A 154 -2.73 -13.48 13.89
N ASP A 155 -3.66 -13.89 14.77
CA ASP A 155 -3.45 -14.95 15.77
C ASP A 155 -3.12 -16.30 15.11
N GLN A 156 -3.71 -16.58 13.96
CA GLN A 156 -3.44 -17.80 13.19
C GLN A 156 -2.11 -17.73 12.43
N VAL A 157 -1.81 -16.58 11.81
CA VAL A 157 -0.67 -16.43 10.90
C VAL A 157 0.62 -16.08 11.65
N CYS A 158 0.51 -15.29 12.70
CA CYS A 158 1.62 -14.85 13.54
C CYS A 158 1.16 -14.67 14.98
N PRO A 159 1.19 -15.73 15.79
CA PRO A 159 0.92 -15.64 17.23
C PRO A 159 1.84 -14.64 17.95
N PRO A 160 1.46 -14.13 19.13
CA PRO A 160 2.36 -13.35 19.98
C PRO A 160 3.67 -14.10 20.28
N GLY A 161 4.79 -13.38 20.23
CA GLY A 161 6.15 -13.91 20.35
C GLY A 161 6.77 -14.41 19.04
N GLN A 162 6.01 -14.43 17.94
CA GLN A 162 6.47 -14.91 16.64
C GLN A 162 6.74 -13.75 15.67
N THR A 163 7.42 -14.08 14.56
CA THR A 163 7.82 -13.15 13.52
C THR A 163 7.24 -13.54 12.16
N MET A 164 6.76 -12.57 11.40
CA MET A 164 6.49 -12.68 9.96
C MET A 164 7.64 -12.08 9.17
N LEU A 165 7.93 -12.63 8.00
CA LEU A 165 9.02 -12.18 7.15
C LEU A 165 8.61 -12.22 5.68
N LEU A 166 8.82 -11.11 4.99
CA LEU A 166 8.85 -11.04 3.53
C LEU A 166 10.28 -10.78 3.10
N GLY A 167 10.84 -11.62 2.23
CA GLY A 167 12.17 -11.44 1.66
C GLY A 167 12.16 -11.58 0.15
N LEU A 168 12.47 -10.50 -0.57
CA LEU A 168 12.55 -10.48 -2.02
C LEU A 168 14.00 -10.40 -2.47
N PHE A 169 14.40 -11.35 -3.30
CA PHE A 169 15.76 -11.50 -3.78
C PHE A 169 15.88 -11.02 -5.23
N ASP A 170 16.99 -10.36 -5.55
CA ASP A 170 17.36 -10.05 -6.93
C ASP A 170 18.78 -10.55 -7.16
N ARG A 171 18.88 -11.62 -7.97
CA ARG A 171 20.12 -12.35 -8.26
C ARG A 171 20.88 -12.69 -6.98
N GLN A 172 22.01 -12.04 -6.75
CA GLN A 172 22.92 -12.28 -5.62
C GLN A 172 22.69 -11.34 -4.43
N SER A 173 21.55 -10.68 -4.35
CA SER A 173 21.29 -9.70 -3.29
C SER A 173 19.87 -9.80 -2.73
N LEU A 174 19.73 -9.45 -1.45
CA LEU A 174 18.42 -9.19 -0.86
C LEU A 174 17.94 -7.83 -1.34
N TRP A 175 17.01 -7.82 -2.30
CA TRP A 175 16.52 -6.59 -2.91
C TRP A 175 15.72 -5.75 -1.91
N THR A 176 14.74 -6.35 -1.24
CA THR A 176 14.05 -5.77 -0.08
C THR A 176 13.56 -6.87 0.85
N ALA A 177 13.32 -6.51 2.11
CA ALA A 177 12.75 -7.38 3.12
C ALA A 177 12.06 -6.57 4.19
N ILE A 178 11.10 -7.19 4.87
CA ILE A 178 10.46 -6.65 6.05
C ILE A 178 10.15 -7.79 7.00
N ALA A 179 10.56 -7.66 8.25
CA ALA A 179 10.22 -8.58 9.32
C ALA A 179 9.35 -7.86 10.36
N LEU A 180 8.29 -8.52 10.77
CA LEU A 180 7.31 -8.00 11.72
C LEU A 180 7.24 -8.98 12.90
N ARG A 181 7.79 -8.59 14.05
CA ARG A 181 7.66 -9.35 15.28
C ARG A 181 6.39 -8.92 16.01
N ARG A 182 5.59 -9.90 16.41
CA ARG A 182 4.36 -9.65 17.16
C ARG A 182 4.59 -9.81 18.66
N GLY A 183 4.41 -8.75 19.43
CA GLY A 183 4.27 -8.78 20.88
C GLY A 183 2.83 -9.04 21.33
N TYR A 184 2.56 -8.91 22.62
CA TYR A 184 1.21 -9.14 23.18
C TYR A 184 0.20 -8.04 22.81
N GLU A 185 0.65 -6.81 22.61
CA GLU A 185 -0.21 -5.65 22.30
C GLU A 185 -0.28 -5.33 20.79
N GLY A 186 0.49 -6.03 19.96
CA GLY A 186 0.60 -5.79 18.52
C GLY A 186 2.01 -6.07 17.99
N PHE A 187 2.29 -5.68 16.75
CA PHE A 187 3.65 -5.69 16.22
C PHE A 187 4.49 -4.65 16.97
N ASP A 188 5.47 -5.13 17.73
CA ASP A 188 6.35 -4.33 18.59
C ASP A 188 7.70 -4.05 17.92
N HIS A 189 8.05 -4.79 16.87
CA HIS A 189 9.28 -4.58 16.11
C HIS A 189 9.03 -4.77 14.62
N ILE A 190 9.38 -3.75 13.84
CA ILE A 190 9.46 -3.76 12.38
C ILE A 190 10.93 -3.58 11.99
N LEU A 191 11.51 -4.63 11.42
CA LEU A 191 12.90 -4.64 10.98
C LEU A 191 12.95 -4.59 9.45
N GLY A 192 13.73 -3.65 8.93
CA GLY A 192 13.98 -3.46 7.52
C GLY A 192 15.17 -4.25 7.00
N PRO A 193 15.43 -4.15 5.68
CA PRO A 193 16.39 -5.00 5.01
C PRO A 193 17.85 -4.65 5.30
N ASP A 194 18.17 -3.43 5.73
CA ASP A 194 19.55 -2.99 5.95
C ASP A 194 20.22 -3.81 7.05
N GLU A 195 19.58 -3.87 8.22
CA GLU A 195 19.99 -4.71 9.36
C GLU A 195 20.05 -6.21 9.01
N MET A 196 19.16 -6.68 8.12
CA MET A 196 19.17 -8.07 7.67
C MET A 196 20.32 -8.36 6.71
N ARG A 197 20.65 -7.41 5.82
CA ARG A 197 21.74 -7.54 4.85
C ARG A 197 23.09 -7.62 5.55
N ASP A 198 23.32 -6.83 6.59
CA ASP A 198 24.58 -6.88 7.34
C ASP A 198 24.85 -8.26 7.97
N ARG A 199 23.79 -9.01 8.28
CA ARG A 199 23.87 -10.37 8.82
C ARG A 199 23.88 -11.45 7.74
N LEU A 200 23.37 -11.13 6.57
CA LEU A 200 23.45 -12.01 5.41
C LEU A 200 24.85 -11.85 4.82
N GLY A 201 25.70 -12.86 5.07
CA GLY A 201 26.97 -12.98 4.38
C GLY A 201 26.78 -13.10 2.86
N LEU A 202 27.82 -13.57 2.16
CA LEU A 202 27.76 -13.76 0.71
C LEU A 202 26.60 -14.69 0.33
N LEU A 203 25.63 -14.14 -0.41
CA LEU A 203 24.50 -14.90 -0.94
C LEU A 203 24.95 -15.73 -2.14
N SER A 204 24.38 -16.92 -2.28
CA SER A 204 24.73 -17.85 -3.36
C SER A 204 24.18 -17.42 -4.72
N GLY A 205 23.19 -16.51 -4.73
CA GLY A 205 22.48 -16.11 -5.94
C GLY A 205 21.29 -17.01 -6.27
N ASP A 206 21.01 -18.00 -5.42
CA ASP A 206 19.83 -18.87 -5.49
C ASP A 206 18.98 -18.62 -4.25
N PHE A 207 17.87 -17.88 -4.43
CA PHE A 207 16.96 -17.54 -3.34
C PHE A 207 16.41 -18.78 -2.62
N ARG A 208 16.31 -19.94 -3.30
CA ARG A 208 15.81 -21.19 -2.70
C ARG A 208 16.76 -21.75 -1.64
N ARG A 209 18.01 -21.29 -1.62
CA ARG A 209 18.97 -21.59 -0.57
C ARG A 209 19.11 -20.40 0.37
N ASP A 210 19.24 -19.20 -0.20
CA ASP A 210 19.53 -17.97 0.54
C ASP A 210 18.42 -17.57 1.52
N HIS A 211 17.15 -17.89 1.23
CA HIS A 211 16.05 -17.61 2.16
C HIS A 211 16.19 -18.30 3.52
N ARG A 212 16.87 -19.46 3.59
CA ARG A 212 17.08 -20.17 4.86
C ARG A 212 18.04 -19.41 5.77
N HIS A 213 19.05 -18.76 5.18
CA HIS A 213 19.98 -17.91 5.90
C HIS A 213 19.28 -16.65 6.41
N LEU A 214 18.43 -16.04 5.57
CA LEU A 214 17.61 -14.88 5.96
C LEU A 214 16.62 -15.25 7.09
N ALA A 215 15.87 -16.34 6.94
CA ALA A 215 14.93 -16.81 7.96
C ALA A 215 15.65 -17.06 9.29
N ARG A 216 16.83 -17.70 9.27
CA ARG A 216 17.62 -17.93 10.48
C ARG A 216 18.13 -16.64 11.11
N ALA A 217 18.71 -15.73 10.32
CA ALA A 217 19.20 -14.45 10.82
C ALA A 217 18.10 -13.64 11.50
N VAL A 218 16.90 -13.60 10.90
CA VAL A 218 15.72 -12.94 11.47
C VAL A 218 15.23 -13.67 12.72
N SER A 219 15.19 -15.00 12.71
CA SER A 219 14.78 -15.77 13.90
C SER A 219 15.72 -15.59 15.08
N ASP A 220 17.03 -15.51 14.85
CA ASP A 220 18.04 -15.28 15.89
C ASP A 220 17.93 -13.86 16.49
N GLN A 221 17.40 -12.89 15.74
CA GLN A 221 17.30 -11.48 16.16
C GLN A 221 15.94 -11.12 16.78
N LEU A 222 14.84 -11.55 16.15
CA LEU A 222 13.47 -11.14 16.51
C LEU A 222 12.67 -12.25 17.20
N GLY A 223 13.12 -13.49 17.11
CA GLY A 223 12.40 -14.66 17.62
C GLY A 223 11.80 -15.53 16.52
N PRO A 224 11.19 -16.66 16.88
CA PRO A 224 10.79 -17.72 15.95
C PRO A 224 9.91 -17.21 14.81
N LEU A 225 10.12 -17.77 13.62
CA LEU A 225 9.36 -17.42 12.42
C LEU A 225 8.05 -18.22 12.36
N SER A 226 6.92 -17.53 12.28
CA SER A 226 5.60 -18.16 12.05
C SER A 226 5.20 -18.16 10.58
N LEU A 227 5.55 -17.10 9.83
CA LEU A 227 5.30 -17.01 8.39
C LEU A 227 6.51 -16.41 7.67
N GLY A 228 6.97 -17.09 6.62
CA GLY A 228 7.97 -16.57 5.69
C GLY A 228 7.48 -16.60 4.25
N CYS A 229 7.46 -15.45 3.58
CA CYS A 229 7.22 -15.33 2.15
C CYS A 229 8.52 -14.94 1.45
N PHE A 230 9.02 -15.81 0.56
CA PHE A 230 10.29 -15.60 -0.13
C PHE A 230 10.11 -15.82 -1.62
N ALA A 231 10.61 -14.88 -2.41
CA ALA A 231 10.51 -14.95 -3.86
C ALA A 231 11.64 -14.16 -4.52
N GLU A 232 11.91 -14.47 -5.78
CA GLU A 232 12.62 -13.55 -6.65
C GLU A 232 11.74 -12.33 -6.91
N TYR A 233 12.34 -11.14 -6.90
CA TYR A 233 11.67 -9.88 -7.14
C TYR A 233 10.86 -9.91 -8.45
N GLU A 234 11.46 -10.33 -9.56
CA GLU A 234 10.75 -10.41 -10.86
C GLU A 234 9.54 -11.35 -10.81
N THR A 235 9.65 -12.47 -10.10
CA THR A 235 8.56 -13.45 -9.96
C THR A 235 7.45 -12.92 -9.07
N PHE A 236 7.80 -12.30 -7.94
CA PHE A 236 6.84 -11.64 -7.05
C PHE A 236 6.06 -10.55 -7.81
N ARG A 237 6.77 -9.75 -8.59
CA ARG A 237 6.17 -8.73 -9.46
C ARG A 237 5.22 -9.36 -10.47
N LYS A 238 5.58 -10.44 -11.16
CA LYS A 238 4.65 -11.12 -12.10
C LYS A 238 3.38 -11.67 -11.43
N LEU A 239 3.43 -11.99 -10.13
CA LEU A 239 2.28 -12.44 -9.35
C LEU A 239 1.38 -11.30 -8.86
N GLU A 240 1.84 -10.05 -8.92
CA GLU A 240 0.98 -8.88 -8.74
C GLU A 240 0.07 -8.76 -9.96
N VAL A 241 -0.92 -9.64 -10.06
CA VAL A 241 -1.93 -9.60 -11.12
C VAL A 241 -2.57 -8.22 -11.08
N ASP A 242 -2.46 -7.48 -12.18
CA ASP A 242 -3.28 -6.32 -12.47
C ASP A 242 -4.57 -6.89 -13.13
N PRO A 243 -5.70 -7.01 -12.42
CA PRO A 243 -6.96 -7.35 -13.06
C PRO A 243 -7.46 -6.22 -13.97
#